data_AF-A0A200QZT3-F1
#
_entry.id   AF-A0A200QZT3-F1
#
_cell.length_a   1.000
_cell.length_b   1.000
_cell.length_c   1.000
_cell.angle_alpha   90.00
_cell.angle_beta   90.00
_cell.angle_gamma   90.00
#
_symmetry.space_group_name_H-M   'P 1'
#
loop_
_entity.id
_entity.type
_entity.pdbx_description
1 polymer ?
#
loop_
_entity_poly.entity_id
_entity_poly.type
_entity_poly.pdbx_seq_one_letter_code
_entity_poly.pdbx_strand_id
1 'polypeptide(L)'
;MVISHHITFLVNSVCHTWGQKPWKTKDLSKNNWLIGLLAFGEGWHNNHHAFEFSARHGLEWWQIDQTWYVVKLLEYVGLATDVKVPTLIQKQRMSST
;
A
#
# COMPACT_ATOMS: atom_id res chain seq x y z
N MET A 1 -17.17 15.80 0.83
CA MET A 1 -15.97 16.29 0.13
C MET A 1 -14.82 16.59 1.10
N VAL A 2 -15.00 17.42 2.13
CA VAL A 2 -13.93 17.86 3.06
C VAL A 2 -13.18 16.69 3.73
N ILE A 3 -13.88 15.78 4.40
CA ILE A 3 -13.26 14.67 5.14
C ILE A 3 -12.45 13.77 4.20
N SER A 4 -13.02 13.41 3.05
CA SER A 4 -12.32 12.60 2.03
C SER A 4 -11.02 13.25 1.57
N HIS A 5 -11.01 14.56 1.30
CA HIS A 5 -9.79 15.26 0.88
C HIS A 5 -8.73 15.25 1.98
N HIS A 6 -9.14 15.45 3.23
CA HIS A 6 -8.20 15.38 4.35
C HIS A 6 -7.59 13.99 4.45
N ILE A 7 -8.39 12.92 4.38
CA ILE A 7 -7.89 11.55 4.39
C ILE A 7 -6.88 11.32 3.25
N THR A 8 -7.17 11.78 2.03
CA THR A 8 -6.25 11.68 0.90
C THR A 8 -4.95 12.45 1.15
N PHE A 9 -5.01 13.68 1.66
CA PHE A 9 -3.80 14.48 1.94
C PHE A 9 -3.00 13.97 3.15
N LEU A 10 -3.64 13.24 4.07
CA LEU A 10 -2.95 12.55 5.15
C LEU A 10 -2.04 11.42 4.64
N VAL A 11 -2.32 10.84 3.47
CA VAL A 11 -1.38 9.89 2.82
C VAL A 11 -0.04 10.59 2.56
N ASN A 12 -0.06 11.78 1.94
CA ASN A 12 1.16 12.52 1.64
C ASN A 12 1.89 13.04 2.89
N SER A 13 1.15 13.45 3.92
CA SER A 13 1.73 14.04 5.13
C SER A 13 2.08 13.00 6.19
N VAL A 14 1.09 12.29 6.73
CA VAL A 14 1.29 11.31 7.81
C VAL A 14 2.14 10.15 7.33
N CYS A 15 1.89 9.60 6.13
CA CYS A 15 2.65 8.44 5.66
C CYS A 15 4.07 8.77 5.18
N HIS A 16 4.50 10.04 5.19
CA HIS A 16 5.91 10.42 5.01
C HIS A 16 6.59 10.89 6.31
N THR A 17 5.86 10.92 7.42
CA THR A 17 6.36 11.43 8.70
C THR A 17 6.28 10.38 9.81
N TRP A 18 5.18 9.62 9.91
CA TRP A 18 4.91 8.69 11.01
C TRP A 18 4.44 7.31 10.53
N GLY A 19 5.15 6.27 10.99
CA GLY A 19 4.87 4.88 10.67
C GLY A 19 6.14 4.03 10.54
N GLN A 20 5.96 2.80 10.04
CA GLN A 20 7.03 1.82 9.86
C GLN A 20 7.65 1.90 8.45
N LYS A 21 8.96 1.67 8.30
CA LYS A 21 9.63 1.65 7.00
C LYS A 21 10.31 0.31 6.71
N PRO A 22 9.54 -0.77 6.47
CA PRO A 22 10.09 -2.11 6.26
C PRO A 22 10.91 -2.29 4.97
N TRP A 23 10.80 -1.37 4.00
CA TRP A 23 11.50 -1.44 2.72
C TRP A 23 12.46 -0.25 2.49
N LYS A 24 13.59 -0.53 1.85
CA LYS A 24 14.63 0.44 1.44
C LYS A 24 14.18 1.25 0.23
N THR A 25 13.34 2.25 0.45
CA THR A 25 12.96 3.26 -0.55
C THR A 25 13.83 4.52 -0.41
N LYS A 26 13.95 5.30 -1.49
CA LYS A 26 14.76 6.54 -1.53
C LYS A 26 14.10 7.74 -0.83
N ASP A 27 12.80 7.65 -0.55
CA ASP A 27 11.99 8.70 0.09
C ASP A 27 11.77 8.42 1.59
N LEU A 28 10.88 9.20 2.21
CA LEU A 28 10.51 9.08 3.62
C LEU A 28 9.19 8.32 3.83
N SER A 29 8.69 7.61 2.82
CA SER A 29 7.44 6.85 2.92
C SER A 29 7.50 5.83 4.07
N LYS A 30 6.36 5.68 4.73
CA LYS A 30 6.13 4.87 5.92
C LYS A 30 4.75 4.22 5.83
N ASN A 31 4.65 3.00 6.32
CA ASN A 31 3.40 2.29 6.54
C ASN A 31 2.72 2.80 7.81
N ASN A 32 1.46 3.21 7.69
CA ASN A 32 0.61 3.68 8.78
C ASN A 32 -0.74 2.96 8.72
N TRP A 33 -1.02 2.13 9.73
CA TRP A 33 -2.23 1.28 9.75
C TRP A 33 -3.52 2.09 9.87
N LEU A 34 -3.51 3.23 10.57
CA LEU A 34 -4.68 4.08 10.74
C LEU A 34 -5.05 4.74 9.40
N ILE A 35 -4.05 5.27 8.70
CA ILE A 35 -4.26 5.79 7.34
C ILE A 35 -4.61 4.66 6.37
N GLY A 36 -4.04 3.47 6.55
CA GLY A 36 -4.40 2.28 5.75
C GLY A 36 -5.89 1.99 5.84
N LEU A 37 -6.46 2.03 7.05
CA LEU A 37 -7.89 1.81 7.25
C LEU A 37 -8.75 2.95 6.66
N LEU A 38 -8.39 4.21 6.93
CA LEU A 38 -9.17 5.38 6.52
C LEU A 38 -9.10 5.66 5.02
N ALA A 39 -7.95 5.42 4.40
CA ALA A 39 -7.65 5.68 2.98
C ALA A 39 -7.69 4.40 2.14
N PHE A 40 -8.43 3.38 2.57
CA PHE A 40 -8.72 2.17 1.79
C PHE A 40 -7.50 1.32 1.35
N GLY A 41 -6.39 1.39 2.09
CA GLY A 41 -5.14 0.66 1.82
C GLY A 41 -3.94 1.56 1.52
N GLU A 42 -4.17 2.82 1.15
CA GLU A 42 -3.10 3.76 0.73
C GLU A 42 -2.09 4.09 1.84
N GLY A 43 -2.45 3.85 3.11
CA GLY A 43 -1.55 4.03 4.24
C GLY A 43 -0.42 3.00 4.32
N TRP A 44 -0.44 1.92 3.55
CA TRP A 44 0.73 1.04 3.36
C TRP A 44 1.74 1.66 2.38
N HIS A 45 2.10 2.91 2.65
CA HIS A 45 2.71 3.79 1.67
C HIS A 45 4.17 3.43 1.40
N ASN A 46 4.90 2.91 2.39
CA ASN A 46 6.25 2.38 2.14
C ASN A 46 6.22 1.11 1.28
N ASN A 47 5.18 0.28 1.43
CA ASN A 47 4.99 -0.86 0.52
C ASN A 47 4.72 -0.39 -0.91
N HIS A 48 3.83 0.61 -1.09
CA HIS A 48 3.52 1.21 -2.39
C HIS A 48 4.79 1.76 -3.05
N HIS A 49 5.56 2.59 -2.35
CA HIS A 49 6.79 3.18 -2.87
C HIS A 49 7.89 2.15 -3.15
N ALA A 50 7.89 1.00 -2.46
CA ALA A 50 8.83 -0.09 -2.75
C ALA A 50 8.43 -0.91 -3.98
N PHE A 51 7.13 -1.02 -4.27
CA PHE A 51 6.58 -1.85 -5.34
C PHE A 51 5.42 -1.13 -6.04
N GLU A 52 5.71 -0.01 -6.70
CA GLU A 52 4.70 0.85 -7.34
C GLU A 52 3.86 0.14 -8.42
N PHE A 53 4.40 -0.94 -9.01
CA PHE A 53 3.72 -1.78 -9.98
C PHE A 53 2.72 -2.77 -9.36
N SER A 54 2.75 -2.94 -8.04
CA SER A 54 1.89 -3.88 -7.31
C SER A 54 0.47 -3.36 -7.23
N ALA A 55 -0.50 -4.17 -7.61
CA ALA A 55 -1.92 -3.87 -7.39
C ALA A 55 -2.33 -3.96 -5.90
N ARG A 56 -1.46 -4.50 -5.05
CA ARG A 56 -1.67 -4.68 -3.62
C ARG A 56 -0.73 -3.78 -2.83
N HIS A 57 -1.27 -2.92 -1.97
CA HIS A 57 -0.51 -2.07 -1.06
C HIS A 57 -0.20 -2.80 0.26
N GLY A 58 -1.17 -3.51 0.83
CA GLY A 58 -0.97 -4.25 2.09
C GLY A 58 -0.28 -5.60 1.88
N LEU A 59 1.05 -5.66 1.89
CA LEU A 59 1.84 -6.85 1.52
C LEU A 59 1.87 -7.98 2.56
N GLU A 60 1.51 -7.70 3.80
CA GLU A 60 1.38 -8.68 4.89
C GLU A 60 -0.08 -9.11 5.10
N TRP A 61 -0.30 -10.27 5.70
CA TRP A 61 -1.65 -10.84 5.89
C TRP A 61 -2.55 -9.98 6.78
N TRP A 62 -1.97 -9.25 7.73
CA TRP A 62 -2.69 -8.37 8.68
C TRP A 62 -2.90 -6.95 8.16
N GLN A 63 -2.32 -6.62 6.99
CA GLN A 63 -2.44 -5.29 6.39
C GLN A 63 -3.74 -5.21 5.58
N ILE A 64 -4.78 -4.66 6.21
CA ILE A 64 -6.09 -4.46 5.59
C ILE A 64 -5.95 -3.49 4.41
N ASP A 65 -6.40 -3.93 3.25
CA ASP A 65 -6.33 -3.18 2.00
C ASP A 65 -7.65 -3.37 1.24
N GLN A 66 -8.57 -2.43 1.43
CA GLN A 66 -9.91 -2.52 0.86
C GLN A 66 -9.88 -2.44 -0.66
N THR A 67 -8.98 -1.64 -1.25
CA THR A 67 -8.82 -1.57 -2.71
C THR A 67 -8.31 -2.89 -3.29
N TRP A 68 -7.38 -3.57 -2.62
CA TRP A 68 -6.93 -4.90 -3.02
C TRP A 68 -8.08 -5.92 -3.04
N TYR A 69 -8.99 -5.89 -2.06
CA TYR A 69 -10.15 -6.79 -2.08
C TYR A 69 -11.08 -6.53 -3.26
N VAL A 70 -11.26 -5.27 -3.65
CA VAL A 70 -12.01 -4.91 -4.87
C VAL A 70 -11.29 -5.41 -6.12
N VAL A 71 -9.97 -5.25 -6.22
CA VAL A 71 -9.18 -5.79 -7.35
C VAL A 71 -9.31 -7.31 -7.42
N LYS A 72 -9.23 -8.02 -6.30
CA LYS A 72 -9.43 -9.48 -6.24
C LYS A 72 -10.82 -9.90 -6.66
N LEU A 73 -11.85 -9.14 -6.30
CA LEU A 73 -13.22 -9.40 -6.75
C LEU A 73 -13.33 -9.21 -8.26
N LEU A 74 -12.77 -8.13 -8.80
CA LEU A 74 -12.75 -7.86 -10.24
C LEU A 74 -11.97 -8.93 -11.01
N GLU A 75 -10.85 -9.40 -10.47
CA GLU A 75 -10.07 -10.51 -11.03
C GLU A 75 -10.88 -11.80 -11.03
N TYR A 76 -11.58 -12.09 -9.94
CA TYR A 76 -12.43 -13.28 -9.81
C TYR A 76 -13.56 -13.31 -10.84
N VAL A 77 -14.20 -12.18 -11.12
CA VAL A 77 -15.25 -12.09 -12.15
C VAL A 77 -14.71 -11.88 -13.57
N GLY A 78 -13.39 -11.90 -13.76
CA GLY A 78 -12.74 -11.77 -15.06
C GLY A 78 -12.68 -10.36 -15.64
N LEU A 79 -12.96 -9.32 -14.83
CA LEU A 79 -12.89 -7.92 -15.25
C LEU A 79 -11.50 -7.30 -15.08
N ALA A 80 -10.70 -7.83 -14.14
CA ALA A 80 -9.29 -7.49 -14.02
C ALA A 80 -8.43 -8.69 -14.47
N THR A 81 -7.43 -8.42 -15.30
CA THR A 81 -6.49 -9.41 -15.83
C THR A 81 -5.06 -8.92 -15.62
N ASP A 82 -4.07 -9.83 -15.57
CA ASP A 82 -2.65 -9.48 -15.35
C ASP A 82 -2.41 -8.69 -14.04
N VAL A 83 -3.06 -9.12 -12.94
CA VAL A 83 -2.89 -8.49 -11.63
C VAL A 83 -1.51 -8.81 -11.06
N LYS A 84 -0.71 -7.76 -10.81
CA LYS A 84 0.70 -7.90 -10.39
C LYS A 84 0.87 -7.73 -8.90
N VAL A 85 1.73 -8.58 -8.32
CA VAL A 85 2.20 -8.49 -6.94
C VAL A 85 3.70 -8.78 -6.89
N PRO A 86 4.45 -8.24 -5.91
CA PRO A 86 5.88 -8.46 -5.82
C PRO A 86 6.19 -9.92 -5.44
N THR A 87 7.17 -10.49 -6.12
CA THR A 87 7.74 -11.80 -5.81
C THR A 87 8.55 -11.77 -4.51
N LEU A 88 8.78 -12.94 -3.91
CA LEU A 88 9.61 -13.06 -2.70
C LEU A 88 11.04 -12.53 -2.92
N ILE A 89 11.61 -12.77 -4.11
CA ILE A 89 12.96 -12.28 -4.46
C ILE A 89 12.97 -10.75 -4.51
N GLN A 90 11.96 -10.12 -5.10
CA GLN A 90 11.83 -8.67 -5.12
C GLN A 90 11.66 -8.10 -3.70
N LYS A 91 10.85 -8.75 -2.85
CA LYS A 91 10.72 -8.39 -1.44
C LYS A 91 12.06 -8.46 -0.70
N GLN A 92 12.79 -9.56 -0.82
CA GLN A 92 14.09 -9.74 -0.17
C GLN A 92 15.10 -8.65 -0.56
N ARG A 93 15.17 -8.27 -1.84
CA ARG A 93 16.07 -7.20 -2.33
C ARG A 93 15.79 -5.84 -1.69
N MET A 94 14.52 -5.57 -1.40
CA MET A 94 14.07 -4.29 -0.85
C MET A 94 14.00 -4.28 0.67
N SER A 95 14.23 -5.41 1.35
CA SER A 95 14.09 -5.50 2.81
C SER A 95 15.03 -4.52 3.54
N SER A 96 14.50 -3.78 4.53
CA SER A 96 15.25 -2.86 5.39
C SER A 96 16.21 -3.54 6.37
N THR A 97 16.23 -4.87 6.42
CA THR A 97 17.18 -5.66 7.22
C THR A 97 18.62 -5.55 6.70
#